data_AF-A0A353CV88-F1
#
_entry.id   AF-A0A353CV88-F1
#
_cell.length_a   1.000
_cell.length_b   1.000
_cell.length_c   1.000
_cell.angle_alpha   90.00
_cell.angle_beta   90.00
_cell.angle_gamma   90.00
#
_symmetry.space_group_name_H-M   'P 1'
#
loop_
_entity.id
_entity.type
_entity.pdbx_description
1 polymer ?
#
loop_
_entity_poly.entity_id
_entity_poly.type
_entity_poly.pdbx_seq_one_letter_code
_entity_poly.pdbx_strand_id
1 'polypeptide(L)'
;MRKKELGSLKNQIKRLTAVQFRTFKRGGLPRPLDKIGGKRYLAAGPAQVAENLLVIFLVRDGETLERRAFYAYLFQNDPSGGLLPLANLHYHPSHKGIHIVLNCQTDRDYLDRLLPGAPELALDTPSGLNPANDTDRLHLVDIFCRRCGITLGEGGLLS
;
A
#
# COMPACT_ATOMS: atom_id res chain seq x y z
N MET A 1 13.31 2.88 -11.93
CA MET A 1 14.14 1.96 -11.11
C MET A 1 14.94 0.99 -11.98
N ARG A 2 16.24 0.82 -11.70
CA ARG A 2 17.14 -0.08 -12.47
C ARG A 2 17.02 -1.54 -12.03
N LYS A 3 17.39 -2.49 -12.91
CA LYS A 3 17.26 -3.95 -12.66
C LYS A 3 18.00 -4.43 -11.40
N LYS A 4 19.19 -3.88 -11.12
CA LYS A 4 19.98 -4.24 -9.91
C LYS A 4 19.31 -3.76 -8.63
N GLU A 5 18.79 -2.53 -8.61
CA GLU A 5 18.03 -1.96 -7.49
C GLU A 5 16.77 -2.79 -7.22
N LEU A 6 16.04 -3.17 -8.29
CA LEU A 6 14.87 -4.04 -8.19
C LEU A 6 15.23 -5.43 -7.64
N GLY A 7 16.37 -6.01 -8.06
CA GLY A 7 16.84 -7.30 -7.56
C GLY A 7 17.13 -7.27 -6.06
N SER A 8 17.81 -6.22 -5.58
CA SER A 8 18.06 -6.01 -4.16
C SER A 8 16.76 -5.91 -3.37
N LEU A 9 15.81 -5.08 -3.82
CA LEU A 9 14.51 -4.93 -3.18
C LEU A 9 13.70 -6.22 -3.15
N LYS A 10 13.74 -7.03 -4.21
CA LYS A 10 13.04 -8.32 -4.23
C LYS A 10 13.60 -9.30 -3.21
N ASN A 11 14.92 -9.33 -3.05
CA ASN A 11 15.60 -10.29 -2.19
C ASN A 11 15.62 -9.89 -0.70
N GLN A 12 15.26 -8.65 -0.36
CA GLN A 12 15.11 -8.25 1.04
C GLN A 12 14.00 -9.05 1.73
N ILE A 13 14.29 -9.58 2.91
CA ILE A 13 13.29 -10.17 3.79
C ILE A 13 12.39 -9.03 4.28
N LYS A 14 11.08 -9.17 4.05
CA LYS A 14 10.07 -8.20 4.48
C LYS A 14 9.07 -8.87 5.41
N ARG A 15 8.75 -8.19 6.52
CA ARG A 15 7.83 -8.71 7.52
C ARG A 15 6.93 -7.62 8.07
N LEU A 16 5.63 -7.89 8.12
CA LEU A 16 4.63 -7.03 8.74
C LEU A 16 4.09 -7.71 9.98
N THR A 17 4.46 -7.21 11.15
CA THR A 17 4.15 -7.84 12.45
C THR A 17 2.75 -7.53 12.96
N ALA A 18 2.24 -6.32 12.70
CA ALA A 18 0.91 -5.90 13.12
C ALA A 18 0.31 -4.88 12.16
N VAL A 19 -1.02 -4.86 12.09
CA VAL A 19 -1.79 -3.89 11.31
C VAL A 19 -2.98 -3.42 12.12
N GLN A 20 -3.07 -2.11 12.35
CA GLN A 20 -4.19 -1.50 13.05
C GLN A 20 -4.64 -0.24 12.33
N PHE A 21 -5.90 -0.24 11.89
CA PHE A 21 -6.51 0.91 11.23
C PHE A 21 -7.01 1.91 12.28
N ARG A 22 -6.71 3.18 12.08
CA ARG A 22 -7.16 4.29 12.92
C ARG A 22 -7.49 5.51 12.08
N THR A 23 -8.37 6.35 12.61
CA THR A 23 -8.61 7.68 12.03
C THR A 23 -7.37 8.55 12.13
N PHE A 24 -7.14 9.41 11.14
CA PHE A 24 -6.02 10.35 11.15
C PHE A 24 -6.45 11.70 10.58
N LYS A 25 -5.72 12.75 10.98
CA LYS A 25 -5.92 14.10 10.45
C LYS A 25 -5.10 14.29 9.17
N ARG A 26 -5.56 15.19 8.29
CA ARG A 26 -4.74 15.64 7.15
C ARG A 26 -3.39 16.17 7.68
N GLY A 27 -2.30 15.83 7.00
CA GLY A 27 -0.92 16.09 7.44
C GLY A 27 -0.37 15.03 8.41
N GLY A 28 -1.17 14.04 8.83
CA GLY A 28 -0.73 12.98 9.74
C GLY A 28 0.05 11.83 9.09
N LEU A 29 0.19 11.85 7.76
CA LEU A 29 0.97 10.87 7.00
C LEU A 29 2.17 11.57 6.34
N PRO A 30 3.27 10.84 6.12
CA PRO A 30 4.41 11.37 5.37
C PRO A 30 4.05 11.67 3.92
N ARG A 31 4.77 12.61 3.30
CA ARG A 31 4.73 12.81 1.84
C ARG A 31 5.07 11.49 1.14
N PRO A 32 4.38 11.13 0.04
CA PRO A 32 3.40 11.91 -0.73
C PRO A 32 1.95 11.91 -0.22
N LEU A 33 1.67 11.32 0.94
CA LEU A 33 0.31 11.11 1.45
C LEU A 33 -0.15 12.18 2.47
N ASP A 34 0.67 13.19 2.73
CA ASP A 34 0.44 14.28 3.69
C ASP A 34 -0.86 15.06 3.41
N LYS A 35 -1.27 15.15 2.14
CA LYS A 35 -2.52 15.83 1.76
C LYS A 35 -3.77 14.97 1.96
N ILE A 36 -3.61 13.66 2.21
CA ILE A 36 -4.72 12.74 2.47
C ILE A 36 -5.16 12.85 3.94
N GLY A 37 -6.45 12.67 4.19
CA GLY A 37 -7.01 12.63 5.53
C GLY A 37 -8.41 13.21 5.59
N GLY A 38 -8.96 13.23 6.81
CA GLY A 38 -10.33 13.68 7.08
C GLY A 38 -11.24 12.53 7.55
N LYS A 39 -12.47 12.87 7.92
CA LYS A 39 -13.40 11.96 8.63
C LYS A 39 -13.70 10.64 7.91
N ARG A 40 -13.55 10.61 6.57
CA ARG A 40 -13.81 9.42 5.75
C ARG A 40 -12.59 8.50 5.60
N TYR A 41 -11.46 8.82 6.22
CA TYR A 41 -10.24 8.05 6.04
C TYR A 41 -9.81 7.32 7.31
N LEU A 42 -9.46 6.05 7.12
CA LEU A 42 -8.68 5.27 8.07
C LEU A 42 -7.30 4.99 7.47
N ALA A 43 -6.29 4.90 8.32
CA ALA A 43 -4.96 4.47 7.93
C ALA A 43 -4.41 3.42 8.89
N ALA A 44 -3.62 2.50 8.38
CA ALA A 44 -2.71 1.68 9.16
C ALA A 44 -1.27 1.96 8.69
N GLY A 45 -0.35 2.05 9.65
CA GLY A 45 1.03 2.47 9.41
C GLY A 45 1.26 3.99 9.58
N PRO A 46 2.44 4.51 9.19
CA PRO A 46 3.55 3.80 8.53
C PRO A 46 4.09 2.63 9.36
N ALA A 47 4.20 1.46 8.74
CA ALA A 47 4.75 0.26 9.39
C ALA A 47 6.02 -0.16 8.64
N GLN A 48 7.15 -0.23 9.35
CA GLN A 48 8.41 -0.68 8.78
C GLN A 48 8.34 -2.18 8.52
N VAL A 49 8.68 -2.60 7.29
CA VAL A 49 8.69 -4.02 6.89
C VAL A 49 10.09 -4.54 6.56
N ALA A 50 11.05 -3.65 6.30
CA ALA A 50 12.48 -3.93 6.22
C ALA A 50 13.26 -2.65 6.60
N GLU A 51 14.59 -2.71 6.64
CA GLU A 51 15.45 -1.60 7.08
C GLU A 51 15.10 -0.25 6.43
N ASN A 52 14.87 -0.24 5.11
CA ASN A 52 14.53 0.97 4.37
C ASN A 52 13.14 0.93 3.71
N LEU A 53 12.29 -0.03 4.09
CA LEU A 53 10.97 -0.22 3.49
C LEU A 53 9.87 -0.08 4.52
N LEU A 54 8.82 0.64 4.14
CA LEU A 54 7.62 0.75 4.94
C LEU A 54 6.37 0.57 4.10
N VAL A 55 5.28 0.18 4.77
CA VAL A 55 3.95 0.11 4.19
C VAL A 55 3.01 1.09 4.85
N ILE A 56 2.08 1.61 4.05
CA ILE A 56 0.94 2.40 4.52
C ILE A 56 -0.31 1.83 3.85
N PHE A 57 -1.36 1.61 4.63
CA PHE A 57 -2.66 1.19 4.14
C PHE A 57 -3.67 2.29 4.40
N LEU A 58 -4.52 2.60 3.42
CA LEU A 58 -5.58 3.58 3.54
C LEU A 58 -6.92 2.98 3.14
N VAL A 59 -7.95 3.38 3.88
CA VAL A 59 -9.34 3.10 3.53
C VAL A 59 -10.01 4.44 3.37
N ARG A 60 -10.68 4.63 2.22
CA ARG A 60 -11.63 5.72 2.03
C ARG A 60 -13.02 5.14 2.18
N ASP A 61 -13.73 5.58 3.20
CA ASP A 61 -15.13 5.22 3.40
C ASP A 61 -16.07 6.05 2.51
N GLY A 62 -17.27 5.54 2.32
CA GLY A 62 -18.32 6.12 1.50
C GLY A 62 -19.68 5.54 1.90
N GLU A 63 -20.72 6.31 1.58
CA GLU A 63 -22.13 5.94 1.86
C GLU A 63 -22.56 4.64 1.18
N THR A 64 -21.94 4.33 0.04
CA THR A 64 -22.19 3.11 -0.73
C THR A 64 -20.89 2.37 -1.00
N LEU A 65 -20.98 1.07 -1.31
CA LEU A 65 -19.82 0.23 -1.60
C LEU A 65 -18.98 0.80 -2.75
N GLU A 66 -19.62 1.38 -3.75
CA GLU A 66 -19.03 1.96 -4.95
C GLU A 66 -18.16 3.18 -4.66
N ARG A 67 -18.47 3.90 -3.58
CA ARG A 67 -17.74 5.10 -3.14
C ARG A 67 -16.56 4.77 -2.23
N ARG A 68 -16.51 3.54 -1.71
CA ARG A 68 -15.40 3.03 -0.89
C ARG A 68 -14.17 2.74 -1.74
N ALA A 69 -13.01 2.80 -1.12
CA ALA A 69 -11.77 2.38 -1.75
C ALA A 69 -10.77 1.92 -0.69
N PHE A 70 -9.89 1.01 -1.10
CA PHE A 70 -8.73 0.60 -0.33
C PHE A 70 -7.46 0.89 -1.13
N TYR A 71 -6.44 1.34 -0.44
CA TYR A 71 -5.12 1.61 -1.01
C TYR A 71 -4.05 0.99 -0.13
N ALA A 72 -3.05 0.39 -0.74
CA ALA A 72 -1.87 -0.11 -0.06
C ALA A 72 -0.62 0.37 -0.79
N TYR A 73 0.34 0.88 -0.03
CA TYR A 73 1.55 1.47 -0.56
C TYR A 73 2.76 0.77 0.04
N LEU A 74 3.73 0.44 -0.81
CA LEU A 74 5.09 0.08 -0.41
C LEU A 74 5.98 1.24 -0.79
N PHE A 75 6.66 1.80 0.22
CA PHE A 75 7.58 2.89 0.06
C PHE A 75 9.00 2.47 0.43
N GLN A 76 9.96 3.10 -0.23
CA GLN A 76 11.33 3.17 0.24
C GLN A 76 11.58 4.52 0.92
N ASN A 77 12.23 4.49 2.08
CA ASN A 77 12.71 5.71 2.73
C ASN A 77 13.85 6.31 1.90
N ASP A 78 13.78 7.62 1.66
CA ASP A 78 14.88 8.36 1.06
C ASP A 78 15.73 9.05 2.14
N PRO A 79 17.06 8.91 2.14
CA PRO A 79 17.94 9.58 3.10
C PRO A 79 17.87 11.12 3.05
N SER A 80 17.47 11.71 1.93
CA SER A 80 17.31 13.16 1.73
C SER A 80 15.96 13.68 2.24
N GLY A 81 15.11 12.78 2.74
CA GLY A 81 13.76 13.06 3.23
C GLY A 81 12.68 12.76 2.20
N GLY A 82 11.58 12.17 2.66
CA GLY A 82 10.43 11.79 1.83
C GLY A 82 10.30 10.27 1.63
N LEU A 83 9.27 9.89 0.88
CA LEU A 83 9.01 8.49 0.54
C LEU A 83 8.97 8.30 -0.97
N LEU A 84 9.75 7.34 -1.46
CA LEU A 84 9.72 6.91 -2.84
C LEU A 84 8.72 5.76 -3.00
N PRO A 85 7.60 5.93 -3.74
CA PRO A 85 6.67 4.83 -3.99
C PRO A 85 7.33 3.75 -4.85
N LEU A 86 7.21 2.50 -4.39
CA LEU A 86 7.65 1.32 -5.13
C LEU A 86 6.48 0.60 -5.78
N ALA A 87 5.39 0.43 -5.03
CA ALA A 87 4.19 -0.25 -5.47
C ALA A 87 2.96 0.34 -4.77
N ASN A 88 1.90 0.60 -5.54
CA ASN A 88 0.64 1.15 -5.05
C ASN A 88 -0.51 0.26 -5.52
N LEU A 89 -1.09 -0.52 -4.62
CA LEU A 89 -2.30 -1.29 -4.90
C LEU A 89 -3.52 -0.43 -4.61
N HIS A 90 -4.45 -0.43 -5.54
CA HIS A 90 -5.74 0.24 -5.44
C HIS A 90 -6.82 -0.82 -5.58
N TYR A 91 -7.85 -0.71 -4.75
CA TYR A 91 -9.06 -1.49 -4.87
C TYR A 91 -10.27 -0.56 -4.89
N HIS A 92 -11.02 -0.65 -5.98
CA HIS A 92 -12.28 0.08 -6.17
C HIS A 92 -13.39 -0.94 -6.41
N PRO A 93 -14.25 -1.21 -5.41
CA PRO A 93 -15.35 -2.18 -5.54
C PRO A 93 -16.26 -1.93 -6.74
N SER A 94 -16.39 -0.68 -7.18
CA SER A 94 -17.37 -0.27 -8.19
C SER A 94 -17.06 -0.63 -9.64
N HIS A 95 -15.79 -0.66 -10.05
CA HIS A 95 -15.52 -0.61 -11.51
C HIS A 95 -14.17 -1.13 -11.98
N LYS A 96 -13.21 -1.36 -11.08
CA LYS A 96 -11.83 -1.67 -11.51
C LYS A 96 -11.21 -2.89 -10.83
N GLY A 97 -11.84 -3.40 -9.77
CA GLY A 97 -11.27 -4.46 -8.97
C GLY A 97 -9.94 -4.03 -8.35
N ILE A 98 -9.05 -5.00 -8.12
CA ILE A 98 -7.70 -4.79 -7.60
C ILE A 98 -6.75 -4.54 -8.77
N HIS A 99 -6.02 -3.43 -8.71
CA HIS A 99 -4.92 -3.14 -9.62
C HIS A 99 -3.71 -2.62 -8.85
N ILE A 100 -2.52 -2.84 -9.40
CA ILE A 100 -1.27 -2.38 -8.80
C ILE A 100 -0.48 -1.54 -9.79
N VAL A 101 -0.02 -0.38 -9.32
CA VAL A 101 0.84 0.54 -10.05
C VAL A 101 2.25 0.38 -9.54
N LEU A 102 3.24 0.27 -10.44
CA LEU A 102 4.63 -0.03 -10.09
C LEU A 102 5.58 1.06 -10.60
N ASN A 103 6.58 1.39 -9.80
CA ASN A 103 7.65 2.31 -10.17
C ASN A 103 8.74 1.62 -11.05
N CYS A 104 8.31 1.00 -12.13
CA CYS A 104 9.20 0.31 -13.07
C CYS A 104 9.21 1.00 -14.43
N GLN A 105 10.31 0.82 -15.17
CA GLN A 105 10.44 1.25 -16.58
C GLN A 105 10.24 2.77 -16.80
N THR A 106 10.61 3.58 -15.82
CA THR A 106 10.53 5.04 -15.92
C THR A 106 11.71 5.69 -15.19
N ASP A 107 12.18 6.80 -15.76
CA ASP A 107 13.23 7.68 -15.22
C ASP A 107 12.62 8.87 -14.44
N ARG A 108 11.30 8.85 -14.21
CA ARG A 108 10.62 9.89 -13.45
C ARG A 108 11.03 9.82 -11.97
N ASP A 109 11.31 10.99 -11.42
CA ASP A 109 11.45 11.16 -9.98
C ASP A 109 10.07 11.23 -9.33
N TYR A 110 9.83 10.27 -8.42
CA TYR A 110 8.60 10.17 -7.64
C TYR A 110 8.84 10.43 -6.14
N LEU A 111 9.99 10.99 -5.77
CA LEU A 111 10.20 11.46 -4.41
C LEU A 111 9.11 12.49 -4.08
N ASP A 112 8.42 12.27 -2.95
CA ASP A 112 7.28 13.07 -2.51
C ASP A 112 6.10 13.14 -3.52
N ARG A 113 6.01 12.20 -4.47
CA ARG A 113 4.86 12.05 -5.39
C ARG A 113 4.37 10.60 -5.41
N LEU A 114 3.12 10.40 -5.84
CA LEU A 114 2.63 9.06 -6.18
C LEU A 114 3.15 8.64 -7.55
N LEU A 115 2.54 7.64 -8.19
CA LEU A 115 2.96 7.09 -9.49
C LEU A 115 2.04 7.54 -10.65
N PRO A 116 1.93 8.85 -10.99
CA PRO A 116 1.11 9.28 -12.11
C PRO A 116 1.66 8.74 -13.44
N GLY A 117 0.79 8.11 -14.21
CA GLY A 117 1.08 7.57 -15.54
C GLY A 117 2.09 6.42 -15.55
N ALA A 118 2.36 5.79 -14.40
CA ALA A 118 3.17 4.58 -14.34
C ALA A 118 2.36 3.36 -14.77
N PRO A 119 3.02 2.25 -15.18
CA PRO A 119 2.32 1.04 -15.61
C PRO A 119 1.39 0.49 -14.53
N GLU A 120 0.20 0.07 -14.96
CA GLU A 120 -0.82 -0.51 -14.11
C GLU A 120 -1.04 -1.97 -14.51
N LEU A 121 -1.08 -2.86 -13.52
CA LEU A 121 -1.34 -4.29 -13.69
C LEU A 121 -2.65 -4.65 -12.98
N ALA A 122 -3.60 -5.21 -13.72
CA ALA A 122 -4.81 -5.79 -13.15
C ALA A 122 -4.47 -7.09 -12.41
N LEU A 123 -5.07 -7.28 -11.23
CA LEU A 123 -4.96 -8.50 -10.45
C LEU A 123 -6.31 -9.20 -10.36
N ASP A 124 -6.27 -10.52 -10.20
CA ASP A 124 -7.47 -11.27 -9.87
C ASP A 124 -8.09 -10.72 -8.58
N THR A 125 -9.40 -10.49 -8.62
CA THR A 125 -10.12 -9.74 -7.59
C THR A 125 -11.19 -10.65 -6.99
N PRO A 126 -11.06 -11.03 -5.70
CA PRO A 126 -12.12 -11.74 -5.01
C PRO A 126 -13.42 -10.91 -5.04
N SER A 127 -14.54 -11.57 -5.29
CA SER A 127 -15.84 -10.92 -5.31
C SER A 127 -16.28 -10.52 -3.90
N GLY A 128 -17.05 -9.43 -3.80
CA GLY A 128 -17.76 -9.04 -2.58
C GLY A 128 -16.92 -8.38 -1.47
N LEU A 129 -15.63 -8.10 -1.68
CA LEU A 129 -14.81 -7.45 -0.66
C LEU A 129 -15.31 -6.04 -0.31
N ASN A 130 -15.48 -5.77 0.98
CA ASN A 130 -15.93 -4.48 1.49
C ASN A 130 -14.88 -3.82 2.39
N PRO A 131 -14.21 -2.74 1.94
CA PRO A 131 -13.17 -2.07 2.74
C PRO A 131 -13.65 -1.49 4.08
N ALA A 132 -14.95 -1.38 4.33
CA ALA A 132 -15.45 -0.98 5.65
C ALA A 132 -15.46 -2.13 6.66
N ASN A 133 -15.48 -3.39 6.20
CA ASN A 133 -15.42 -4.58 7.04
C ASN A 133 -13.97 -4.90 7.42
N ASP A 134 -13.74 -5.15 8.71
CA ASP A 134 -12.41 -5.41 9.26
C ASP A 134 -11.74 -6.65 8.65
N THR A 135 -12.48 -7.75 8.50
CA THR A 135 -12.00 -8.99 7.89
C THR A 135 -11.61 -8.79 6.44
N ASP A 136 -12.47 -8.12 5.65
CA ASP A 136 -12.18 -7.85 4.23
C ASP A 136 -10.98 -6.91 4.06
N ARG A 137 -10.82 -5.93 4.96
CA ARG A 137 -9.60 -5.09 4.98
C ARG A 137 -8.35 -5.92 5.22
N LEU A 138 -8.37 -6.84 6.18
CA LEU A 138 -7.24 -7.71 6.45
C LEU A 138 -6.96 -8.65 5.27
N HIS A 139 -7.99 -9.11 4.56
CA HIS A 139 -7.82 -9.87 3.32
C HIS A 139 -7.14 -9.02 2.23
N LEU A 140 -7.54 -7.75 2.05
CA LEU A 140 -6.90 -6.83 1.11
C LEU A 140 -5.42 -6.54 1.49
N VAL A 141 -5.13 -6.46 2.79
CA VAL A 141 -3.75 -6.37 3.31
C VAL A 141 -2.95 -7.62 2.95
N ASP A 142 -3.49 -8.82 3.18
CA ASP A 142 -2.83 -10.09 2.84
C ASP A 142 -2.55 -10.19 1.33
N ILE A 143 -3.51 -9.83 0.48
CA ILE A 143 -3.32 -9.77 -0.97
C ILE A 143 -2.11 -8.88 -1.31
N PHE A 144 -2.07 -7.66 -0.77
CA PHE A 144 -0.96 -6.75 -1.02
C PHE A 144 0.38 -7.33 -0.54
N CYS A 145 0.43 -7.83 0.69
CA CYS A 145 1.64 -8.38 1.30
C CYS A 145 2.19 -9.55 0.49
N ARG A 146 1.35 -10.50 0.08
CA ARG A 146 1.76 -11.61 -0.79
C ARG A 146 2.34 -11.13 -2.12
N ARG A 147 1.72 -10.15 -2.77
CA ARG A 147 2.19 -9.58 -4.04
C ARG A 147 3.53 -8.85 -3.92
N CYS A 148 3.81 -8.27 -2.75
CA CYS A 148 5.06 -7.58 -2.46
C CYS A 148 6.13 -8.47 -1.78
N GLY A 149 5.85 -9.76 -1.56
CA GLY A 149 6.77 -10.66 -0.86
C GLY A 149 6.99 -10.28 0.61
N ILE A 150 5.96 -9.75 1.26
CA ILE A 150 5.94 -9.39 2.68
C ILE A 150 5.28 -10.52 3.46
N THR A 151 6.01 -11.08 4.41
CA THR A 151 5.48 -12.10 5.33
C THR A 151 4.65 -11.44 6.43
N LEU A 152 3.52 -12.04 6.80
CA LEU A 152 2.68 -11.57 7.90
C LEU A 152 3.06 -12.25 9.23
N GLY A 153 2.90 -11.52 10.33
CA GLY A 153 3.09 -12.03 11.69
C GLY A 153 4.55 -12.19 12.10
N GLU A 154 4.77 -12.79 13.26
CA GLU A 154 6.08 -13.24 13.71
C GLU A 154 6.46 -14.52 12.94
N GLY A 155 7.72 -14.66 12.57
CA GLY A 155 8.16 -15.77 11.72
C GLY A 155 7.97 -17.10 12.45
N GLY A 156 6.92 -17.84 12.10
CA GLY A 156 6.71 -19.20 12.59
C GLY A 156 5.33 -19.56 13.16
N LEU A 157 4.24 -18.91 12.76
CA LEU A 157 2.88 -19.37 13.12
C LEU A 157 1.98 -19.47 11.88
N LEU A 158 2.30 -20.45 11.04
CA LEU A 158 1.26 -21.29 10.44
C LEU A 158 1.32 -22.63 11.20
N SER A 159 0.46 -22.76 12.20
CA SER A 159 -0.02 -24.02 12.73
C SER A 159 -1.52 -23.90 12.89
#